data_AF-A0A0C2WQB3-F1
#
_entry.id   AF-A0A0C2WQB3-F1
#
_cell.length_a   1.000
_cell.length_b   1.000
_cell.length_c   1.000
_cell.angle_alpha   90.00
_cell.angle_beta   90.00
_cell.angle_gamma   90.00
#
_symmetry.space_group_name_H-M   'P 1'
#
loop_
_entity.id
_entity.type
_entity.pdbx_description
1 polymer ?
#
loop_
_entity_poly.entity_id
_entity_poly.type
_entity_poly.pdbx_seq_one_letter_code
_entity_poly.pdbx_strand_id
1 'polypeptide(L)'
;MEPPKESEKGICIVSFDGGGPGSISQLIMMQEILQRSIEDPSDDYDEACLTDCWDMMGGVGFGGLSALMLGCLRLSVEQTMSELATIGSTLFTQRKGVIATPDANTNMLKEAIEDLLKRHQYPISLRLKDKTFRNGRCKVVVFAATTTTMDHCHPFRAYPHRGRSIDCTFVEAACATLAIPEYFAPIVIGPPLREQRFIGTPLGSNNPIRQVLEEARLQFGDEKQVSLILSLGSGRPNAFSFDSLDLYPDNHGNLLTQLMLGCERVARELSFQMSELPAYLRLNVDKGVENMKLTDWDKLGDIEGHTDVYLQLPDICDQVENASRALLSRVGSISLGGLNRARPATLSRHPIQQRHSQVMLSPVGVKQMRDIIRDVESITLIDAIGNHIRIPMEWCRTYAMLADILPVYFKHQKLPGSSFIERGDYRLVSGECRDVVQPAEWTYIAKAGSTMEMSMVIHTRNEYAVRCPRCQTVFEGQATNGWASCSGCSGMFQTEEKGANHLVSPAVASPNQIVFGDGTTMDNESDERERFRLISMIRELLVRTPSYQIQL
;
A
#
# COMPACT_ATOMS: atom_id res chain seq x y z
N MET A 1 -18.01 5.58 -54.42
CA MET A 1 -17.78 6.04 -53.05
C MET A 1 -17.92 4.81 -52.18
N GLU A 2 -16.84 4.39 -51.51
CA GLU A 2 -16.99 3.43 -50.42
C GLU A 2 -17.95 4.04 -49.37
N PRO A 3 -18.88 3.24 -48.81
CA PRO A 3 -19.71 3.72 -47.73
C PRO A 3 -18.79 4.22 -46.59
N PRO A 4 -19.16 5.30 -45.87
CA PRO A 4 -18.37 5.75 -44.73
C PRO A 4 -18.22 4.56 -43.77
N LYS A 5 -16.97 4.17 -43.48
CA LYS A 5 -16.69 3.17 -42.44
C LYS A 5 -17.36 3.67 -41.16
N GLU A 6 -18.37 2.94 -40.67
CA GLU A 6 -18.86 3.16 -39.31
C GLU A 6 -17.65 3.20 -38.38
N SER A 7 -17.51 4.28 -37.62
CA SER A 7 -16.41 4.41 -36.66
C SER A 7 -16.49 3.22 -35.71
N GLU A 8 -15.45 2.41 -35.66
CA GLU A 8 -15.42 1.21 -34.84
C GLU A 8 -15.67 1.58 -33.37
N LYS A 9 -16.68 0.97 -32.74
CA LYS A 9 -17.04 1.24 -31.33
C LYS A 9 -15.84 0.99 -30.41
N GLY A 10 -15.63 1.91 -29.48
CA GLY A 10 -14.64 1.80 -28.42
C GLY A 10 -15.02 0.74 -27.39
N ILE A 11 -14.03 0.03 -26.85
CA ILE A 11 -14.24 -1.00 -25.84
C ILE A 11 -14.40 -0.41 -24.44
N CYS A 12 -15.12 -1.13 -23.59
CA CYS A 12 -15.25 -0.84 -22.16
C CYS A 12 -14.63 -1.97 -21.33
N ILE A 13 -13.76 -1.61 -20.40
CA ILE A 13 -12.97 -2.53 -19.58
C ILE A 13 -13.25 -2.21 -18.11
N VAL A 14 -13.54 -3.23 -17.29
CA VAL A 14 -13.63 -3.08 -15.84
C VAL A 14 -12.66 -4.01 -15.11
N SER A 15 -12.03 -3.47 -14.06
CA SER A 15 -11.12 -4.18 -13.18
C SER A 15 -11.61 -4.07 -11.74
N PHE A 16 -11.80 -5.22 -11.09
CA PHE A 16 -12.22 -5.34 -9.70
C PHE A 16 -11.03 -5.66 -8.81
N ASP A 17 -10.82 -4.84 -7.79
CA ASP A 17 -9.82 -5.11 -6.78
C ASP A 17 -10.19 -6.33 -5.94
N GLY A 18 -9.18 -7.01 -5.43
CA GLY A 18 -9.35 -7.94 -4.32
C GLY A 18 -9.72 -7.20 -3.03
N GLY A 19 -9.98 -7.95 -1.98
CA GLY A 19 -10.43 -7.43 -0.70
C GLY A 19 -11.28 -8.45 0.03
N GLY A 20 -12.00 -8.01 1.05
CA GLY A 20 -13.01 -8.81 1.75
C GLY A 20 -14.41 -8.24 1.51
N PRO A 21 -15.19 -7.98 2.57
CA PRO A 21 -16.56 -7.45 2.46
C PRO A 21 -16.70 -6.19 1.58
N GLY A 22 -15.65 -5.39 1.45
CA GLY A 22 -15.62 -4.21 0.59
C GLY A 22 -15.75 -4.49 -0.90
N SER A 23 -15.74 -5.75 -1.34
CA SER A 23 -16.21 -6.08 -2.70
C SER A 23 -17.66 -5.64 -2.94
N ILE A 24 -18.48 -5.52 -1.89
CA ILE A 24 -19.85 -5.00 -2.00
C ILE A 24 -19.84 -3.54 -2.47
N SER A 25 -18.94 -2.68 -1.99
CA SER A 25 -18.87 -1.29 -2.48
C SER A 25 -18.52 -1.21 -3.98
N GLN A 26 -17.69 -2.14 -4.48
CA GLN A 26 -17.41 -2.22 -5.93
C GLN A 26 -18.67 -2.49 -6.74
N LEU A 27 -19.52 -3.39 -6.26
CA LEU A 27 -20.77 -3.74 -6.93
C LEU A 27 -21.80 -2.62 -6.87
N ILE A 28 -21.93 -1.92 -5.73
CA ILE A 28 -22.81 -0.75 -5.61
C ILE A 28 -22.38 0.35 -6.59
N MET A 29 -21.08 0.67 -6.65
CA MET A 29 -20.57 1.67 -7.61
C MET A 29 -20.81 1.25 -9.05
N MET A 30 -20.70 -0.04 -9.37
CA MET A 30 -21.05 -0.56 -10.70
C MET A 30 -22.56 -0.46 -10.97
N GLN A 31 -23.41 -0.79 -9.98
CA GLN A 31 -24.86 -0.70 -10.09
C GLN A 31 -25.29 0.73 -10.39
N GLU A 32 -24.73 1.72 -9.67
CA GLU A 32 -25.02 3.13 -9.88
C GLU A 32 -24.69 3.58 -11.31
N ILE A 33 -23.52 3.20 -11.84
CA ILE A 33 -23.11 3.51 -13.22
C ILE A 33 -24.11 2.91 -14.22
N LEU A 34 -24.51 1.65 -14.02
CA LEU A 34 -25.43 0.94 -14.89
C LEU A 34 -26.85 1.52 -14.82
N GLN A 35 -27.34 1.87 -13.63
CA GLN A 35 -28.67 2.46 -13.45
C GLN A 35 -28.77 3.85 -14.09
N ARG A 36 -27.73 4.69 -13.96
CA ARG A 36 -27.68 5.98 -14.68
C ARG A 36 -27.54 5.84 -16.20
N SER A 37 -27.21 4.64 -16.68
CA SER A 37 -27.17 4.35 -18.13
C SER A 37 -28.55 4.02 -18.70
N ILE A 38 -29.58 3.91 -17.86
CA ILE A 38 -30.96 3.66 -18.31
C ILE A 38 -31.66 5.00 -18.40
N GLU A 39 -31.94 5.47 -19.63
CA GLU A 39 -32.52 6.80 -19.87
C GLU A 39 -34.01 6.91 -19.52
N ASP A 40 -34.79 5.81 -19.56
CA ASP A 40 -36.23 5.81 -19.26
C ASP A 40 -36.68 4.56 -18.46
N PRO A 41 -37.31 4.70 -17.27
CA PRO A 41 -37.81 3.56 -16.48
C PRO A 41 -38.89 2.71 -17.15
N SER A 42 -39.42 3.14 -18.31
CA SER A 42 -40.41 2.41 -19.10
C SER A 42 -39.83 1.50 -20.17
N ASP A 43 -38.53 1.61 -20.47
CA ASP A 43 -37.87 0.70 -21.40
C ASP A 43 -37.54 -0.61 -20.67
N ASP A 44 -38.09 -1.70 -21.18
CA ASP A 44 -37.88 -3.08 -20.69
C ASP A 44 -36.46 -3.55 -21.05
N TYR A 45 -35.45 -2.85 -20.54
CA TYR A 45 -34.05 -3.27 -20.65
C TYR A 45 -33.84 -4.44 -19.70
N ASP A 46 -33.71 -5.63 -20.26
CA ASP A 46 -33.30 -6.83 -19.54
C ASP A 46 -31.96 -6.54 -18.84
N GLU A 47 -31.89 -6.66 -17.51
CA GLU A 47 -30.70 -6.33 -16.71
C GLU A 47 -29.47 -7.16 -17.16
N ALA A 48 -29.72 -8.32 -17.77
CA ALA A 48 -28.71 -9.14 -18.45
C ALA A 48 -27.99 -8.40 -19.62
N CYS A 49 -28.65 -7.43 -20.27
CA CYS A 49 -28.12 -6.59 -21.33
C CYS A 49 -27.01 -5.64 -20.85
N LEU A 50 -27.03 -5.25 -19.57
CA LEU A 50 -26.07 -4.30 -18.99
C LEU A 50 -24.69 -4.93 -18.74
N THR A 51 -24.61 -6.26 -18.54
CA THR A 51 -23.33 -6.99 -18.51
C THR A 51 -22.67 -7.07 -19.89
N ASP A 52 -23.46 -6.99 -20.97
CA ASP A 52 -22.94 -6.92 -22.35
C ASP A 52 -22.40 -5.53 -22.72
N CYS A 53 -22.52 -4.54 -21.83
CA CYS A 53 -21.86 -3.25 -21.98
C CYS A 53 -20.34 -3.32 -21.73
N TRP A 54 -19.83 -4.45 -21.22
CA TRP A 54 -18.40 -4.64 -20.98
C TRP A 54 -17.79 -5.60 -22.01
N ASP A 55 -16.65 -5.22 -22.60
CA ASP A 55 -15.89 -6.10 -23.50
C ASP A 55 -14.88 -6.94 -22.73
N MET A 56 -14.41 -6.45 -21.57
CA MET A 56 -13.53 -7.19 -20.68
C MET A 56 -13.81 -6.89 -19.21
N MET A 57 -13.88 -7.95 -18.42
CA MET A 57 -13.90 -7.91 -16.95
C MET A 57 -12.69 -8.65 -16.42
N GLY A 58 -12.04 -8.10 -15.39
CA GLY A 58 -11.09 -8.90 -14.64
C GLY A 58 -10.95 -8.50 -13.19
N GLY A 59 -10.37 -9.40 -12.41
CA GLY A 59 -10.27 -9.19 -10.97
C GLY A 59 -9.40 -10.21 -10.25
N VAL A 60 -9.23 -9.99 -8.95
CA VAL A 60 -8.55 -10.90 -8.01
C VAL A 60 -9.36 -11.06 -6.74
N GLY A 61 -9.21 -12.17 -6.02
CA GLY A 61 -9.94 -12.42 -4.78
C GLY A 61 -11.45 -12.32 -4.97
N PHE A 62 -12.14 -11.65 -4.04
CA PHE A 62 -13.58 -11.41 -4.14
C PHE A 62 -13.99 -10.51 -5.32
N GLY A 63 -13.12 -9.61 -5.79
CA GLY A 63 -13.33 -8.89 -7.06
C GLY A 63 -13.23 -9.81 -8.29
N GLY A 64 -12.34 -10.80 -8.24
CA GLY A 64 -12.27 -11.87 -9.24
C GLY A 64 -13.53 -12.73 -9.27
N LEU A 65 -14.05 -13.11 -8.10
CA LEU A 65 -15.33 -13.82 -8.00
C LEU A 65 -16.49 -12.96 -8.55
N SER A 66 -16.49 -11.65 -8.27
CA SER A 66 -17.46 -10.71 -8.86
C SER A 66 -17.43 -10.73 -10.38
N ALA A 67 -16.23 -10.65 -10.97
CA ALA A 67 -16.05 -10.72 -12.43
C ALA A 67 -16.55 -12.05 -13.02
N LEU A 68 -16.33 -13.17 -12.33
CA LEU A 68 -16.83 -14.48 -12.75
C LEU A 68 -18.35 -14.58 -12.70
N MET A 69 -18.99 -14.10 -11.64
CA MET A 69 -20.45 -14.13 -11.49
C MET A 69 -21.15 -13.22 -12.50
N LEU A 70 -20.68 -11.99 -12.66
CA LEU A 70 -21.24 -11.03 -13.61
C LEU A 70 -20.98 -11.45 -15.06
N GLY A 71 -19.73 -11.79 -15.41
CA GLY A 71 -19.35 -11.97 -16.80
C GLY A 71 -19.49 -13.41 -17.32
N CYS A 72 -19.35 -14.43 -16.47
CA CYS A 72 -19.52 -15.83 -16.89
C CYS A 72 -20.91 -16.36 -16.57
N LEU A 73 -21.38 -16.19 -15.33
CA LEU A 73 -22.70 -16.69 -14.92
C LEU A 73 -23.85 -15.73 -15.29
N ARG A 74 -23.52 -14.51 -15.72
CA ARG A 74 -24.49 -13.47 -16.13
C ARG A 74 -25.51 -13.15 -15.03
N LEU A 75 -25.07 -13.22 -13.78
CA LEU A 75 -25.89 -12.78 -12.64
C LEU A 75 -26.07 -11.27 -12.68
N SER A 76 -27.20 -10.78 -12.18
CA SER A 76 -27.38 -9.34 -11.95
C SER A 76 -26.42 -8.84 -10.87
N VAL A 77 -26.25 -7.52 -10.77
CA VAL A 77 -25.39 -6.94 -9.73
C VAL A 77 -25.94 -7.27 -8.33
N GLU A 78 -27.27 -7.24 -8.17
CA GLU A 78 -27.94 -7.60 -6.92
C GLU A 78 -27.75 -9.09 -6.56
N GLN A 79 -27.93 -9.99 -7.53
CA GLN A 79 -27.66 -11.41 -7.32
C GLN A 79 -26.19 -11.66 -6.93
N THR A 80 -25.27 -10.94 -7.59
CA THR A 80 -23.83 -11.02 -7.31
C THR A 80 -23.52 -10.55 -5.88
N MET A 81 -24.12 -9.45 -5.41
CA MET A 81 -23.98 -8.97 -4.03
C MET A 81 -24.48 -10.00 -3.01
N SER A 82 -25.66 -10.55 -3.25
CA SER A 82 -26.26 -11.57 -2.37
C SER A 82 -25.41 -12.85 -2.28
N GLU A 83 -24.86 -13.31 -3.41
CA GLU A 83 -23.99 -14.47 -3.44
C GLU A 83 -22.63 -14.22 -2.78
N LEU A 84 -22.03 -13.05 -2.98
CA LEU A 84 -20.81 -12.66 -2.25
C LEU A 84 -21.05 -12.63 -0.74
N ALA A 85 -22.15 -12.00 -0.30
CA ALA A 85 -22.50 -11.94 1.11
C ALA A 85 -22.67 -13.34 1.72
N THR A 86 -23.33 -14.24 0.99
CA THR A 86 -23.54 -15.64 1.39
C THR A 86 -22.22 -16.40 1.51
N ILE A 87 -21.35 -16.30 0.50
CA ILE A 87 -20.05 -16.99 0.49
C ILE A 87 -19.14 -16.41 1.58
N GLY A 88 -19.01 -15.09 1.66
CA GLY A 88 -18.19 -14.43 2.66
C GLY A 88 -18.61 -14.77 4.09
N SER A 89 -19.91 -14.71 4.39
CA SER A 89 -20.46 -15.10 5.69
C SER A 89 -20.22 -16.58 6.00
N THR A 90 -20.33 -17.45 5.00
CA THR A 90 -20.08 -18.88 5.17
C THR A 90 -18.63 -19.15 5.59
N LEU A 91 -17.67 -18.43 4.98
CA LEU A 91 -16.25 -18.66 5.16
C LEU A 91 -15.64 -17.98 6.39
N PHE A 92 -16.12 -16.79 6.73
CA PHE A 92 -15.42 -15.92 7.69
C PHE A 92 -16.19 -15.62 8.98
N THR A 93 -17.49 -15.93 9.05
CA THR A 93 -18.26 -15.78 10.29
C THR A 93 -18.03 -17.01 11.17
N GLN A 94 -17.42 -16.80 12.35
CA GLN A 94 -17.02 -17.90 13.25
C GLN A 94 -18.20 -18.80 13.62
N ARG A 95 -18.08 -20.09 13.28
CA ARG A 95 -18.97 -21.14 13.81
C ARG A 95 -18.41 -21.60 15.15
N LYS A 96 -19.17 -21.40 16.24
CA LYS A 96 -18.78 -21.89 17.58
C LYS A 96 -18.48 -23.40 17.52
N GLY A 97 -17.28 -23.80 17.93
CA GLY A 97 -16.89 -25.22 18.10
C GLY A 97 -16.20 -25.90 16.91
N VAL A 98 -15.90 -25.18 15.81
CA VAL A 98 -15.15 -25.73 14.66
C VAL A 98 -13.69 -25.27 14.71
N ILE A 99 -12.74 -26.21 14.69
CA ILE A 99 -11.32 -25.88 14.52
C ILE A 99 -11.10 -25.49 13.06
N ALA A 100 -10.87 -24.21 12.81
CA ALA A 100 -10.61 -23.68 11.47
C ALA A 100 -9.19 -24.04 11.03
N THR A 101 -9.03 -25.08 10.21
CA THR A 101 -7.77 -25.38 9.52
C THR A 101 -7.83 -24.86 8.08
N PRO A 102 -6.69 -24.49 7.46
CA PRO A 102 -6.66 -24.06 6.06
C PRO A 102 -7.29 -25.08 5.10
N ASP A 103 -7.09 -26.37 5.33
CA ASP A 103 -7.70 -27.43 4.51
C ASP A 103 -9.22 -27.50 4.67
N ALA A 104 -9.73 -27.38 5.92
CA ALA A 104 -11.17 -27.36 6.17
C ALA A 104 -11.84 -26.13 5.56
N ASN A 105 -11.19 -24.97 5.64
CA ASN A 105 -11.66 -23.73 5.03
C ASN A 105 -11.67 -23.83 3.50
N THR A 106 -10.65 -24.45 2.89
CA THR A 106 -10.61 -24.68 1.43
C THR A 106 -11.73 -25.61 0.97
N ASN A 107 -12.05 -26.66 1.74
CA ASN A 107 -13.19 -27.52 1.43
C ASN A 107 -14.51 -26.75 1.52
N MET A 108 -14.68 -25.92 2.57
CA MET A 108 -15.86 -25.07 2.72
C MET A 108 -16.00 -24.06 1.58
N LEU A 109 -14.89 -23.46 1.14
CA LEU A 109 -14.85 -22.57 -0.03
C LEU A 109 -15.31 -23.31 -1.28
N LYS A 110 -14.77 -24.51 -1.52
CA LYS A 110 -15.17 -25.33 -2.67
C LYS A 110 -16.66 -25.65 -2.65
N GLU A 111 -17.19 -26.11 -1.52
CA GLU A 111 -18.61 -26.40 -1.33
C GLU A 111 -19.48 -25.16 -1.57
N ALA A 112 -19.09 -24.00 -1.04
CA ALA A 112 -19.83 -22.75 -1.24
C ALA A 112 -19.91 -22.34 -2.71
N ILE A 113 -18.82 -22.49 -3.49
CA ILE A 113 -18.82 -22.22 -4.93
C ILE A 113 -19.64 -23.27 -5.70
N GLU A 114 -19.57 -24.55 -5.32
CA GLU A 114 -20.41 -25.59 -5.91
C GLU A 114 -21.91 -25.35 -5.66
N ASP A 115 -22.28 -24.88 -4.46
CA ASP A 115 -23.66 -24.57 -4.09
C ASP A 115 -24.17 -23.30 -4.78
N LEU A 116 -23.30 -22.31 -5.02
CA LEU A 116 -23.60 -21.20 -5.92
C LEU A 116 -23.95 -21.71 -7.32
N LEU A 117 -23.14 -22.60 -7.91
CA LEU A 117 -23.43 -23.14 -9.24
C LEU A 117 -24.75 -23.91 -9.27
N LYS A 118 -25.01 -24.75 -8.26
CA LYS A 118 -26.28 -25.50 -8.16
C LYS A 118 -27.50 -24.59 -8.07
N ARG A 119 -27.45 -23.53 -7.26
CA ARG A 119 -28.55 -22.56 -7.09
C ARG A 119 -28.91 -21.87 -8.40
N HIS A 120 -27.89 -21.54 -9.20
CA HIS A 120 -28.04 -20.92 -10.52
C HIS A 120 -28.09 -21.94 -11.68
N GLN A 121 -28.37 -23.21 -11.37
CA GLN A 121 -28.61 -24.29 -12.35
C GLN A 121 -27.42 -24.61 -13.29
N TYR A 122 -26.20 -24.35 -12.84
CA TYR A 122 -24.98 -24.73 -13.52
C TYR A 122 -24.40 -26.06 -12.98
N PRO A 123 -23.80 -26.90 -13.84
CA PRO A 123 -23.14 -28.12 -13.37
C PRO A 123 -21.86 -27.78 -12.60
N ILE A 124 -21.57 -28.49 -11.50
CA ILE A 124 -20.32 -28.30 -10.73
C ILE A 124 -19.05 -28.59 -11.55
N SER A 125 -19.17 -29.41 -12.61
CA SER A 125 -18.08 -29.75 -13.53
C SER A 125 -17.87 -28.71 -14.64
N LEU A 126 -18.57 -27.57 -14.59
CA LEU A 126 -18.51 -26.51 -15.58
C LEU A 126 -17.06 -26.05 -15.81
N ARG A 127 -16.62 -26.13 -17.06
CA ARG A 127 -15.27 -25.71 -17.45
C ARG A 127 -15.20 -24.19 -17.52
N LEU A 128 -14.07 -23.61 -17.12
CA LEU A 128 -13.91 -22.16 -17.19
C LEU A 128 -14.04 -21.63 -18.63
N LYS A 129 -13.66 -22.42 -19.64
CA LYS A 129 -13.75 -22.07 -21.07
C LYS A 129 -14.97 -22.67 -21.77
N ASP A 130 -15.98 -23.06 -21.00
CA ASP A 130 -17.19 -23.67 -21.54
C ASP A 130 -17.87 -22.74 -22.57
N LYS A 131 -18.56 -23.34 -23.54
CA LYS A 131 -19.23 -22.57 -24.60
C LYS A 131 -20.45 -21.82 -24.08
N THR A 132 -21.05 -22.25 -22.97
CA THR A 132 -22.17 -21.57 -22.31
C THR A 132 -21.85 -20.11 -21.97
N PHE A 133 -20.61 -19.81 -21.60
CA PHE A 133 -20.14 -18.44 -21.35
C PHE A 133 -19.96 -17.59 -22.62
N ARG A 134 -19.88 -18.22 -23.79
CA ARG A 134 -19.61 -17.54 -25.08
C ARG A 134 -20.84 -16.86 -25.67
N ASN A 135 -22.00 -16.99 -25.03
CA ASN A 135 -23.19 -16.24 -25.38
C ASN A 135 -23.08 -14.75 -24.99
N GLY A 136 -22.10 -14.37 -24.17
CA GLY A 136 -21.76 -12.98 -23.86
C GLY A 136 -20.64 -12.42 -24.72
N ARG A 137 -20.66 -11.09 -24.93
CA ARG A 137 -19.56 -10.36 -25.60
C ARG A 137 -18.34 -10.16 -24.69
N CYS A 138 -18.54 -10.24 -23.37
CA CYS A 138 -17.53 -9.92 -22.38
C CYS A 138 -16.48 -11.03 -22.22
N LYS A 139 -15.19 -10.66 -22.29
CA LYS A 139 -14.07 -11.53 -21.97
C LYS A 139 -13.73 -11.42 -20.48
N VAL A 140 -13.85 -12.52 -19.73
CA VAL A 140 -13.53 -12.56 -18.30
C VAL A 140 -12.16 -13.19 -18.03
N VAL A 141 -11.34 -12.50 -17.23
CA VAL A 141 -10.05 -13.01 -16.74
C VAL A 141 -9.88 -12.73 -15.24
N VAL A 142 -9.54 -13.76 -14.46
CA VAL A 142 -9.20 -13.58 -13.05
C VAL A 142 -7.77 -14.01 -12.78
N PHE A 143 -7.14 -13.40 -11.78
CA PHE A 143 -5.75 -13.69 -11.47
C PHE A 143 -5.58 -14.37 -10.11
N ALA A 144 -4.61 -15.27 -10.05
CA ALA A 144 -4.08 -15.85 -8.83
C ALA A 144 -2.56 -15.95 -8.97
N ALA A 145 -1.84 -16.36 -7.94
CA ALA A 145 -0.41 -16.65 -8.04
C ALA A 145 -0.14 -18.13 -7.83
N THR A 146 1.02 -18.60 -8.29
CA THR A 146 1.49 -19.94 -7.88
C THR A 146 2.28 -19.81 -6.58
N THR A 147 2.29 -20.87 -5.77
CA THR A 147 3.15 -20.94 -4.57
C THR A 147 4.64 -20.81 -4.89
N THR A 148 5.04 -21.07 -6.13
CA THR A 148 6.44 -20.94 -6.60
C THR A 148 6.79 -19.54 -7.13
N THR A 149 5.78 -18.75 -7.53
CA THR A 149 5.95 -17.44 -8.17
C THR A 149 4.87 -16.48 -7.66
N MET A 150 4.99 -16.09 -6.39
CA MET A 150 3.94 -15.36 -5.67
C MET A 150 3.76 -13.91 -6.15
N ASP A 151 4.78 -13.34 -6.79
CA ASP A 151 4.85 -12.01 -7.40
C ASP A 151 4.33 -11.96 -8.84
N HIS A 152 4.05 -13.12 -9.44
CA HIS A 152 3.56 -13.22 -10.80
C HIS A 152 2.06 -13.54 -10.84
N CYS A 153 1.30 -12.68 -11.54
CA CYS A 153 -0.12 -12.90 -11.81
C CYS A 153 -0.29 -14.01 -12.85
N HIS A 154 -0.84 -15.15 -12.43
CA HIS A 154 -1.31 -16.20 -13.32
C HIS A 154 -2.77 -15.94 -13.74
N PRO A 155 -3.03 -15.71 -15.04
CA PRO A 155 -4.38 -15.47 -15.56
C PRO A 155 -5.18 -16.77 -15.80
N PHE A 156 -6.37 -16.84 -15.21
CA PHE A 156 -7.43 -17.79 -15.52
C PHE A 156 -8.44 -17.12 -16.45
N ARG A 157 -8.48 -17.56 -17.72
CA ARG A 157 -9.29 -16.95 -18.77
C ARG A 157 -10.52 -17.78 -19.07
N ALA A 158 -11.68 -17.15 -19.08
CA ALA A 158 -12.95 -17.76 -19.48
C ALA A 158 -13.20 -17.72 -21.00
N TYR A 159 -12.18 -17.34 -21.78
CA TYR A 159 -12.23 -17.24 -23.22
C TYR A 159 -11.06 -17.99 -23.88
N PRO A 160 -11.20 -18.40 -25.16
CA PRO A 160 -10.09 -18.98 -25.92
C PRO A 160 -8.95 -17.96 -26.10
N HIS A 161 -7.71 -18.42 -25.95
CA HIS A 161 -6.52 -17.62 -26.20
C HIS A 161 -5.45 -18.43 -26.95
N ARG A 162 -4.44 -17.75 -27.48
CA ARG A 162 -3.23 -18.40 -28.02
C ARG A 162 -2.21 -18.59 -26.90
N GLY A 163 -1.58 -19.76 -26.84
CA GLY A 163 -0.53 -20.07 -25.86
C GLY A 163 -0.89 -21.19 -24.89
N ARG A 164 -0.01 -21.43 -23.90
CA ARG A 164 -0.24 -22.43 -22.86
C ARG A 164 -1.32 -21.94 -21.90
N SER A 165 -2.28 -22.80 -21.60
CA SER A 165 -3.28 -22.59 -20.55
C SER A 165 -3.35 -23.81 -19.68
N ILE A 166 -3.66 -23.59 -18.41
CA ILE A 166 -4.13 -24.64 -17.52
C ILE A 166 -5.63 -24.77 -17.77
N ASP A 167 -6.09 -25.99 -18.05
CA ASP A 167 -7.52 -26.27 -18.12
C ASP A 167 -8.04 -26.51 -16.71
N CYS A 168 -9.05 -25.74 -16.33
CA CYS A 168 -9.68 -25.79 -15.03
C CYS A 168 -11.20 -25.67 -15.15
N THR A 169 -11.88 -26.05 -14.08
CA THR A 169 -13.29 -25.78 -13.83
C THR A 169 -13.48 -24.36 -13.34
N PHE A 170 -14.72 -23.87 -13.42
CA PHE A 170 -15.11 -22.61 -12.79
C PHE A 170 -14.80 -22.63 -11.28
N VAL A 171 -15.12 -23.73 -10.60
CA VAL A 171 -14.88 -23.93 -9.17
C VAL A 171 -13.40 -23.80 -8.83
N GLU A 172 -12.52 -24.47 -9.59
CA GLU A 172 -11.07 -24.39 -9.38
C GLU A 172 -10.53 -22.96 -9.56
N ALA A 173 -10.98 -22.23 -10.59
CA ALA A 173 -10.53 -20.86 -10.83
C ALA A 173 -11.04 -19.87 -9.74
N ALA A 174 -12.30 -20.01 -9.35
CA ALA A 174 -12.91 -19.21 -8.27
C ALA A 174 -12.20 -19.48 -6.93
N CYS A 175 -11.96 -20.75 -6.59
CA CYS A 175 -11.21 -21.11 -5.39
C CYS A 175 -9.77 -20.59 -5.46
N ALA A 176 -9.10 -20.71 -6.61
CA ALA A 176 -7.71 -20.29 -6.75
C ALA A 176 -7.53 -18.79 -6.54
N THR A 177 -8.42 -17.94 -7.08
CA THR A 177 -8.34 -16.49 -6.86
C THR A 177 -8.70 -16.08 -5.44
N LEU A 178 -9.56 -16.86 -4.74
CA LEU A 178 -10.00 -16.61 -3.37
C LEU A 178 -9.12 -17.25 -2.28
N ALA A 179 -8.17 -18.11 -2.63
CA ALA A 179 -7.34 -18.86 -1.68
C ALA A 179 -6.29 -17.97 -1.00
N ILE A 180 -6.76 -16.99 -0.22
CA ILE A 180 -5.93 -16.09 0.57
C ILE A 180 -5.03 -16.95 1.47
N PRO A 181 -3.71 -16.75 1.41
CA PRO A 181 -2.77 -17.35 2.35
C PRO A 181 -3.23 -17.13 3.80
N GLU A 182 -2.71 -17.91 4.74
CA GLU A 182 -3.15 -17.93 6.15
C GLU A 182 -4.58 -18.48 6.40
N TYR A 183 -5.53 -18.31 5.48
CA TYR A 183 -6.93 -18.76 5.64
C TYR A 183 -7.25 -20.06 4.90
N PHE A 184 -6.65 -20.27 3.74
CA PHE A 184 -6.97 -21.39 2.85
C PHE A 184 -5.72 -22.17 2.46
N ALA A 185 -5.86 -23.49 2.31
CA ALA A 185 -4.86 -24.31 1.66
C ALA A 185 -4.79 -23.99 0.15
N PRO A 186 -3.59 -24.03 -0.48
CA PRO A 186 -3.44 -23.78 -1.91
C PRO A 186 -4.29 -24.71 -2.79
N ILE A 187 -4.85 -24.18 -3.87
CA ILE A 187 -5.67 -24.94 -4.82
C ILE A 187 -4.78 -25.65 -5.81
N VAL A 188 -4.96 -26.97 -5.94
CA VAL A 188 -4.17 -27.82 -6.83
C VAL A 188 -4.92 -27.96 -8.16
N ILE A 189 -4.31 -27.53 -9.26
CA ILE A 189 -4.90 -27.58 -10.60
C ILE A 189 -3.90 -28.16 -11.59
N GLY A 190 -4.36 -29.09 -12.43
CA GLY A 190 -3.59 -29.67 -13.52
C GLY A 190 -3.63 -31.19 -13.54
N PRO A 191 -3.04 -31.83 -14.56
CA PRO A 191 -2.99 -33.28 -14.64
C PRO A 191 -2.01 -33.86 -13.61
N PRO A 192 -2.18 -35.14 -13.22
CA PRO A 192 -1.27 -35.82 -12.29
C PRO A 192 0.20 -35.64 -12.69
N LEU A 193 1.07 -35.46 -11.69
CA LEU A 193 2.52 -35.21 -11.83
C LEU A 193 2.91 -33.85 -12.45
N ARG A 194 1.96 -33.04 -12.91
CA ARG A 194 2.19 -31.69 -13.45
C ARG A 194 1.25 -30.66 -12.83
N GLU A 195 0.74 -30.98 -11.65
CA GLU A 195 -0.13 -30.12 -10.87
C GLU A 195 0.62 -28.85 -10.43
N GLN A 196 -0.12 -27.74 -10.41
CA GLN A 196 0.35 -26.47 -9.91
C GLN A 196 -0.51 -26.07 -8.71
N ARG A 197 0.13 -25.44 -7.73
CA ARG A 197 -0.51 -25.01 -6.48
C ARG A 197 -0.72 -23.51 -6.52
N PHE A 198 -1.97 -23.09 -6.46
CA PHE A 198 -2.40 -21.70 -6.59
C PHE A 198 -2.82 -21.11 -5.25
N ILE A 199 -2.46 -19.85 -5.06
CA ILE A 199 -2.90 -19.01 -3.96
C ILE A 199 -3.58 -17.76 -4.52
N GLY A 200 -4.52 -17.21 -3.77
CA GLY A 200 -5.21 -15.98 -4.11
C GLY A 200 -4.28 -14.77 -4.12
N THR A 201 -4.76 -13.70 -4.74
CA THR A 201 -4.15 -12.35 -4.82
C THR A 201 -2.62 -12.34 -4.90
N PRO A 202 -2.03 -12.24 -6.11
CA PRO A 202 -0.58 -12.11 -6.27
C PRO A 202 0.00 -10.92 -5.51
N LEU A 203 1.26 -11.03 -5.07
CA LEU A 203 1.97 -9.99 -4.35
C LEU A 203 1.97 -8.67 -5.15
N GLY A 204 1.49 -7.60 -4.50
CA GLY A 204 1.39 -6.28 -5.10
C GLY A 204 0.32 -6.12 -6.19
N SER A 205 -0.58 -7.10 -6.36
CA SER A 205 -1.60 -7.09 -7.43
C SER A 205 -3.04 -7.25 -6.91
N ASN A 206 -3.34 -6.75 -5.71
CA ASN A 206 -4.72 -6.58 -5.23
C ASN A 206 -5.54 -5.63 -6.13
N ASN A 207 -4.90 -4.70 -6.83
CA ASN A 207 -5.50 -4.01 -7.98
C ASN A 207 -4.90 -4.57 -9.29
N PRO A 208 -5.65 -5.38 -10.06
CA PRO A 208 -5.13 -6.06 -11.24
C PRO A 208 -5.24 -5.23 -12.53
N ILE A 209 -5.51 -3.92 -12.46
CA ILE A 209 -5.82 -3.12 -13.66
C ILE A 209 -4.72 -3.16 -14.72
N ARG A 210 -3.44 -3.23 -14.34
CA ARG A 210 -2.33 -3.36 -15.32
C ARG A 210 -2.41 -4.67 -16.08
N GLN A 211 -2.67 -5.76 -15.37
CA GLN A 211 -2.80 -7.09 -15.93
C GLN A 211 -4.05 -7.21 -16.80
N VAL A 212 -5.16 -6.57 -16.40
CA VAL A 212 -6.38 -6.49 -17.22
C VAL A 212 -6.12 -5.71 -18.52
N LEU A 213 -5.41 -4.58 -18.46
CA LEU A 213 -5.06 -3.80 -19.66
C LEU A 213 -4.09 -4.56 -20.58
N GLU A 214 -3.14 -5.32 -20.03
CA GLU A 214 -2.27 -6.20 -20.80
C GLU A 214 -3.07 -7.30 -21.51
N GLU A 215 -4.01 -7.93 -20.82
CA GLU A 215 -4.94 -8.88 -21.43
C GLU A 215 -5.80 -8.25 -22.52
N ALA A 216 -6.31 -7.04 -22.31
CA ALA A 216 -7.08 -6.32 -23.32
C ALA A 216 -6.26 -6.11 -24.59
N ARG A 217 -4.98 -5.69 -24.46
CA ARG A 217 -4.06 -5.54 -25.60
C ARG A 217 -3.84 -6.85 -26.34
N LEU A 218 -3.60 -7.94 -25.62
CA LEU A 218 -3.43 -9.26 -26.21
C LEU A 218 -4.68 -9.74 -26.97
N GLN A 219 -5.87 -9.35 -26.51
CA GLN A 219 -7.14 -9.83 -27.05
C GLN A 219 -7.72 -8.96 -28.16
N PHE A 220 -7.54 -7.65 -28.09
CA PHE A 220 -8.17 -6.69 -28.99
C PHE A 220 -7.17 -5.95 -29.90
N GLY A 221 -5.87 -6.02 -29.59
CA GLY A 221 -4.81 -5.35 -30.33
C GLY A 221 -4.62 -3.88 -29.93
N ASP A 222 -3.42 -3.36 -30.16
CA ASP A 222 -3.00 -2.03 -29.70
C ASP A 222 -3.78 -0.86 -30.34
N GLU A 223 -4.32 -1.05 -31.54
CA GLU A 223 -5.07 -0.01 -32.27
C GLU A 223 -6.52 0.12 -31.81
N LYS A 224 -7.02 -0.84 -31.01
CA LYS A 224 -8.41 -0.83 -30.56
C LYS A 224 -8.65 0.39 -29.68
N GLN A 225 -9.69 1.14 -30.03
CA GLN A 225 -10.10 2.32 -29.27
C GLN A 225 -10.80 1.92 -27.97
N VAL A 226 -10.56 2.71 -26.93
CA VAL A 226 -11.10 2.53 -25.59
C VAL A 226 -12.06 3.67 -25.29
N SER A 227 -13.27 3.30 -24.85
CA SER A 227 -14.30 4.23 -24.39
C SER A 227 -14.19 4.47 -22.89
N LEU A 228 -14.08 3.38 -22.11
CA LEU A 228 -14.04 3.42 -20.65
C LEU A 228 -13.13 2.34 -20.08
N ILE A 229 -12.36 2.71 -19.07
CA ILE A 229 -11.55 1.87 -18.20
C ILE A 229 -12.00 2.19 -16.78
N LEU A 230 -12.75 1.28 -16.17
CA LEU A 230 -13.24 1.42 -14.82
C LEU A 230 -12.42 0.53 -13.87
N SER A 231 -11.75 1.13 -12.89
CA SER A 231 -11.06 0.40 -11.82
C SER A 231 -11.80 0.61 -10.52
N LEU A 232 -12.30 -0.47 -9.92
CA LEU A 232 -13.14 -0.43 -8.72
C LEU A 232 -12.37 -0.96 -7.51
N GLY A 233 -12.27 -0.14 -6.47
CA GLY A 233 -11.60 -0.48 -5.22
C GLY A 233 -12.55 -1.02 -4.15
N SER A 234 -12.05 -1.91 -3.30
CA SER A 234 -12.78 -2.53 -2.17
C SER A 234 -12.72 -1.71 -0.87
N GLY A 235 -12.45 -0.42 -0.96
CA GLY A 235 -12.21 0.44 0.19
C GLY A 235 -10.73 0.63 0.49
N ARG A 236 -10.39 1.76 1.11
CA ARG A 236 -9.02 2.05 1.56
C ARG A 236 -8.82 1.65 3.00
N PRO A 237 -8.04 0.61 3.33
CA PRO A 237 -7.70 0.32 4.72
C PRO A 237 -6.91 1.49 5.32
N ASN A 238 -7.21 1.80 6.58
CA ASN A 238 -6.56 2.87 7.32
C ASN A 238 -5.09 2.48 7.49
N ALA A 239 -4.17 3.39 7.16
CA ALA A 239 -2.73 3.16 7.35
C ALA A 239 -2.34 2.88 8.82
N PHE A 240 -3.28 3.08 9.76
CA PHE A 240 -3.12 2.89 11.21
C PHE A 240 -3.87 1.68 11.78
N SER A 241 -4.74 1.00 11.02
CA SER A 241 -5.48 -0.17 11.51
C SER A 241 -4.72 -1.47 11.25
N PHE A 242 -3.56 -1.56 11.90
CA PHE A 242 -2.77 -2.78 12.01
C PHE A 242 -3.18 -3.66 13.21
N ASP A 243 -4.21 -3.27 13.97
CA ASP A 243 -4.77 -4.02 15.10
C ASP A 243 -5.40 -5.38 14.72
N SER A 244 -5.44 -5.72 13.42
CA SER A 244 -5.82 -7.02 12.89
C SER A 244 -4.67 -8.03 12.82
N LEU A 245 -3.45 -7.64 13.21
CA LEU A 245 -2.25 -8.49 13.17
C LEU A 245 -2.12 -9.49 14.34
N ASP A 246 -2.92 -9.36 15.40
CA ASP A 246 -2.73 -10.12 16.65
C ASP A 246 -3.46 -11.48 16.72
N LEU A 247 -3.94 -12.03 15.59
CA LEU A 247 -4.68 -13.30 15.64
C LEU A 247 -3.82 -14.54 15.88
N TYR A 248 -2.48 -14.47 15.76
CA TYR A 248 -1.55 -15.54 16.17
C TYR A 248 -0.18 -14.97 16.60
N PRO A 249 0.30 -15.22 17.84
CA PRO A 249 1.55 -14.64 18.37
C PRO A 249 2.84 -15.05 17.63
N ASP A 250 2.80 -16.08 16.80
CA ASP A 250 4.00 -16.74 16.27
C ASP A 250 4.25 -16.54 14.76
N ASN A 251 3.41 -15.78 14.03
CA ASN A 251 3.54 -15.72 12.58
C ASN A 251 4.09 -14.37 12.06
N HIS A 252 5.15 -14.51 11.27
CA HIS A 252 5.93 -13.43 10.67
C HIS A 252 5.06 -12.56 9.74
N GLY A 253 4.89 -11.28 10.07
CA GLY A 253 4.55 -10.19 9.13
C GLY A 253 3.54 -10.55 8.04
N ASN A 254 2.25 -10.50 8.39
CA ASN A 254 1.12 -10.98 7.61
C ASN A 254 1.26 -10.69 6.11
N LEU A 255 1.34 -11.74 5.29
CA LEU A 255 1.40 -11.68 3.83
C LEU A 255 0.23 -10.83 3.28
N LEU A 256 -0.94 -10.90 3.92
CA LEU A 256 -2.10 -10.05 3.65
C LEU A 256 -1.77 -8.54 3.68
N THR A 257 -0.92 -8.10 4.59
CA THR A 257 -0.45 -6.71 4.66
C THR A 257 0.41 -6.34 3.44
N GLN A 258 1.28 -7.24 3.00
CA GLN A 258 2.09 -7.02 1.79
C GLN A 258 1.24 -7.02 0.52
N LEU A 259 0.18 -7.83 0.47
CA LEU A 259 -0.83 -7.82 -0.60
C LEU A 259 -1.57 -6.49 -0.67
N MET A 260 -1.91 -5.87 0.47
CA MET A 260 -2.67 -4.63 0.53
C MET A 260 -1.82 -3.38 0.21
N LEU A 261 -0.58 -3.30 0.70
CA LEU A 261 0.26 -2.09 0.60
C LEU A 261 0.74 -1.75 -0.82
N GLY A 262 0.83 -2.74 -1.74
CA GLY A 262 1.30 -2.50 -3.11
C GLY A 262 0.29 -1.81 -4.04
N CYS A 263 -0.99 -1.83 -3.69
CA CYS A 263 -2.06 -1.76 -4.69
C CYS A 263 -2.64 -0.36 -4.87
N GLU A 264 -2.74 0.41 -3.80
CA GLU A 264 -3.03 1.85 -3.90
C GLU A 264 -1.89 2.61 -4.62
N ARG A 265 -0.65 2.12 -4.53
CA ARG A 265 0.47 2.72 -5.29
C ARG A 265 0.27 2.57 -6.80
N VAL A 266 -0.10 1.38 -7.27
CA VAL A 266 -0.38 1.11 -8.70
C VAL A 266 -1.57 1.92 -9.18
N ALA A 267 -2.66 1.96 -8.39
CA ALA A 267 -3.85 2.73 -8.71
C ALA A 267 -3.55 4.24 -8.83
N ARG A 268 -2.78 4.81 -7.90
CA ARG A 268 -2.39 6.22 -7.91
C ARG A 268 -1.44 6.55 -9.05
N GLU A 269 -0.49 5.67 -9.35
CA GLU A 269 0.42 5.86 -10.47
C GLU A 269 -0.34 5.89 -11.80
N LEU A 270 -1.27 4.96 -12.01
CA LEU A 270 -2.11 4.95 -13.21
C LEU A 270 -3.08 6.13 -13.27
N SER A 271 -3.71 6.48 -12.14
CA SER A 271 -4.57 7.66 -12.06
C SER A 271 -3.81 8.93 -12.42
N PHE A 272 -2.54 9.04 -12.02
CA PHE A 272 -1.67 10.15 -12.39
C PHE A 272 -1.21 10.09 -13.85
N GLN A 273 -0.85 8.91 -14.36
CA GLN A 273 -0.45 8.72 -15.76
C GLN A 273 -1.61 9.02 -16.72
N MET A 274 -2.84 8.70 -16.31
CA MET A 274 -4.05 8.79 -17.11
C MET A 274 -4.98 9.94 -16.67
N SER A 275 -4.51 10.89 -15.86
CA SER A 275 -5.35 12.00 -15.35
C SER A 275 -5.95 12.86 -16.46
N GLU A 276 -5.26 12.95 -17.59
CA GLU A 276 -5.69 13.70 -18.78
C GLU A 276 -6.57 12.86 -19.73
N LEU A 277 -6.80 11.58 -19.42
CA LEU A 277 -7.58 10.68 -20.26
C LEU A 277 -8.99 10.54 -19.70
N PRO A 278 -10.03 11.01 -20.41
CA PRO A 278 -11.41 10.85 -19.97
C PRO A 278 -11.86 9.37 -19.94
N ALA A 279 -11.11 8.47 -20.59
CA ALA A 279 -11.39 7.04 -20.57
C ALA A 279 -11.10 6.36 -19.23
N TYR A 280 -10.23 6.89 -18.36
CA TYR A 280 -9.85 6.18 -17.13
C TYR A 280 -10.56 6.74 -15.90
N LEU A 281 -11.26 5.86 -15.17
CA LEU A 281 -11.90 6.18 -13.90
C LEU A 281 -11.52 5.17 -12.83
N ARG A 282 -11.03 5.66 -11.68
CA ARG A 282 -10.82 4.88 -10.47
C ARG A 282 -11.80 5.34 -9.39
N LEU A 283 -12.68 4.44 -8.96
CA LEU A 283 -13.55 4.67 -7.81
C LEU A 283 -13.09 3.79 -6.65
N ASN A 284 -12.87 4.39 -5.48
CA ASN A 284 -12.52 3.66 -4.26
C ASN A 284 -12.99 4.42 -3.03
N VAL A 285 -13.89 3.82 -2.25
CA VAL A 285 -14.45 4.42 -1.04
C VAL A 285 -13.33 4.65 -0.02
N ASP A 286 -13.16 5.89 0.43
CA ASP A 286 -12.02 6.31 1.24
C ASP A 286 -12.36 6.58 2.72
N LYS A 287 -13.65 6.63 3.08
CA LYS A 287 -14.14 6.88 4.43
C LYS A 287 -15.13 5.83 4.90
N GLY A 288 -15.06 5.45 6.16
CA GLY A 288 -16.00 4.53 6.81
C GLY A 288 -15.73 3.05 6.59
N VAL A 289 -14.98 2.72 5.53
CA VAL A 289 -14.51 1.35 5.25
C VAL A 289 -13.06 1.13 5.68
N GLU A 290 -12.41 2.10 6.35
CA GLU A 290 -10.97 2.06 6.57
C GLU A 290 -10.53 1.02 7.61
N ASN A 291 -11.39 0.72 8.57
CA ASN A 291 -11.08 -0.20 9.65
C ASN A 291 -11.70 -1.60 9.43
N MET A 292 -12.21 -1.85 8.22
CA MET A 292 -12.92 -3.08 7.90
C MET A 292 -11.97 -4.26 7.80
N LYS A 293 -12.32 -5.35 8.49
CA LYS A 293 -11.58 -6.60 8.48
C LYS A 293 -12.12 -7.54 7.41
N LEU A 294 -11.27 -8.49 6.98
CA LEU A 294 -11.67 -9.56 6.07
C LEU A 294 -12.86 -10.39 6.60
N THR A 295 -13.06 -10.41 7.92
CA THR A 295 -14.13 -11.18 8.58
C THR A 295 -15.43 -10.41 8.81
N ASP A 296 -15.49 -9.11 8.53
CA ASP A 296 -16.63 -8.24 8.85
C ASP A 296 -17.80 -8.38 7.85
N TRP A 297 -18.15 -9.60 7.43
CA TRP A 297 -19.25 -9.89 6.50
C TRP A 297 -20.64 -9.70 7.12
N ASP A 298 -20.72 -9.44 8.42
CA ASP A 298 -21.92 -9.06 9.15
C ASP A 298 -22.20 -7.54 9.09
N LYS A 299 -21.27 -6.73 8.56
CA LYS A 299 -21.36 -5.25 8.52
C LYS A 299 -21.62 -4.68 7.11
N LEU A 300 -22.25 -5.45 6.22
CA LEU A 300 -22.44 -5.03 4.83
C LEU A 300 -23.29 -3.76 4.71
N GLY A 301 -24.26 -3.54 5.61
CA GLY A 301 -25.07 -2.32 5.64
C GLY A 301 -24.26 -1.05 5.93
N ASP A 302 -23.18 -1.15 6.72
CA ASP A 302 -22.28 -0.01 6.97
C ASP A 302 -21.50 0.34 5.68
N ILE A 303 -21.08 -0.67 4.92
CA ILE A 303 -20.40 -0.51 3.64
C ILE A 303 -21.33 0.16 2.63
N GLU A 304 -22.57 -0.29 2.54
CA GLU A 304 -23.62 0.31 1.71
C GLU A 304 -23.78 1.79 2.04
N GLY A 305 -24.06 2.12 3.31
CA GLY A 305 -24.26 3.50 3.74
C GLY A 305 -23.05 4.42 3.48
N HIS A 306 -21.82 3.92 3.65
CA HIS A 306 -20.62 4.69 3.33
C HIS A 306 -20.40 4.85 1.82
N THR A 307 -20.77 3.84 1.02
CA THR A 307 -20.67 3.90 -0.44
C THR A 307 -21.69 4.90 -1.01
N ASP A 308 -22.90 4.94 -0.47
CA ASP A 308 -23.94 5.91 -0.86
C ASP A 308 -23.48 7.35 -0.62
N VAL A 309 -22.90 7.62 0.55
CA VAL A 309 -22.34 8.95 0.86
C VAL A 309 -21.19 9.30 -0.09
N TYR A 310 -20.34 8.33 -0.42
CA TYR A 310 -19.23 8.52 -1.37
C TYR A 310 -19.75 8.87 -2.78
N LEU A 311 -20.79 8.19 -3.27
CA LEU A 311 -21.40 8.44 -4.57
C LEU A 311 -22.11 9.80 -4.67
N GLN A 312 -22.54 10.36 -3.54
CA GLN A 312 -23.15 11.69 -3.45
C GLN A 312 -22.14 12.84 -3.45
N LEU A 313 -20.84 12.57 -3.34
CA LEU A 313 -19.83 13.62 -3.43
C LEU A 313 -19.87 14.25 -4.84
N PRO A 314 -19.89 15.59 -4.97
CA PRO A 314 -20.09 16.26 -6.27
C PRO A 314 -19.16 15.75 -7.38
N ASP A 315 -17.85 15.70 -7.09
CA ASP A 315 -16.84 15.25 -8.05
C ASP A 315 -17.03 13.78 -8.45
N ILE A 316 -17.47 12.92 -7.51
CA ILE A 316 -17.70 11.50 -7.77
C ILE A 316 -18.97 11.30 -8.57
N CYS A 317 -20.04 12.03 -8.22
CA CYS A 317 -21.30 12.01 -8.94
C CYS A 317 -21.09 12.38 -10.42
N ASP A 318 -20.33 13.45 -10.69
CA ASP A 318 -19.98 13.86 -12.06
C ASP A 318 -19.14 12.80 -12.79
N GLN A 319 -18.18 12.18 -12.11
CA GLN A 319 -17.36 11.10 -12.69
C GLN A 319 -18.20 9.87 -13.05
N VAL A 320 -19.10 9.44 -12.16
CA VAL A 320 -20.02 8.32 -12.37
C VAL A 320 -20.96 8.59 -13.54
N GLU A 321 -21.49 9.81 -13.61
CA GLU A 321 -22.33 10.26 -14.72
C GLU A 321 -21.56 10.26 -16.06
N ASN A 322 -20.31 10.76 -16.08
CA ASN A 322 -19.47 10.71 -17.26
C ASN A 322 -19.13 9.26 -17.68
N ALA A 323 -18.89 8.37 -16.72
CA ALA A 323 -18.64 6.96 -16.99
C ALA A 323 -19.87 6.26 -17.58
N SER A 324 -21.07 6.54 -17.06
CA SER A 324 -22.35 6.07 -17.62
C SER A 324 -22.48 6.46 -19.10
N ARG A 325 -22.26 7.75 -19.43
CA ARG A 325 -22.29 8.22 -20.82
C ARG A 325 -21.21 7.59 -21.70
N ALA A 326 -20.00 7.39 -21.17
CA ALA A 326 -18.91 6.73 -21.91
C ALA A 326 -19.22 5.24 -22.17
N LEU A 327 -19.90 4.56 -21.25
CA LEU A 327 -20.31 3.17 -21.37
C LEU A 327 -21.33 2.98 -22.50
N LEU A 328 -22.32 3.89 -22.62
CA LEU A 328 -23.35 3.83 -23.66
C LEU A 328 -22.87 4.32 -25.03
N SER A 329 -22.22 5.48 -25.07
CA SER A 329 -21.84 6.13 -26.33
C SER A 329 -20.80 5.33 -27.11
N ARG A 330 -19.97 4.54 -26.41
CA ARG A 330 -18.89 3.72 -26.98
C ARG A 330 -17.95 4.53 -27.88
N VAL A 331 -17.78 5.83 -27.59
CA VAL A 331 -16.89 6.71 -28.35
C VAL A 331 -15.47 6.50 -27.86
N GLY A 332 -14.64 5.95 -28.74
CA GLY A 332 -13.22 5.76 -28.49
C GLY A 332 -12.48 7.09 -28.28
N SER A 333 -11.82 7.26 -27.14
CA SER A 333 -11.03 8.47 -26.84
C SER A 333 -9.52 8.25 -26.94
N ILE A 334 -9.05 7.01 -26.78
CA ILE A 334 -7.64 6.63 -26.90
C ILE A 334 -7.50 5.16 -27.34
N SER A 335 -6.42 4.83 -28.06
CA SER A 335 -6.10 3.43 -28.36
C SER A 335 -5.44 2.71 -27.19
N LEU A 336 -5.62 1.40 -27.10
CA LEU A 336 -4.97 0.58 -26.06
C LEU A 336 -3.44 0.73 -26.03
N GLY A 337 -2.79 0.86 -27.20
CA GLY A 337 -1.35 1.11 -27.29
C GLY A 337 -0.94 2.53 -26.86
N GLY A 338 -1.86 3.49 -26.98
CA GLY A 338 -1.68 4.89 -26.57
C GLY A 338 -1.65 5.09 -25.06
N LEU A 339 -2.31 4.22 -24.28
CA LEU A 339 -2.41 4.30 -22.82
C LEU A 339 -1.04 4.38 -22.11
N ASN A 340 -0.01 3.70 -22.63
CA ASN A 340 1.35 3.73 -22.06
C ASN A 340 2.14 5.00 -22.43
N ARG A 341 1.68 5.76 -23.42
CA ARG A 341 2.35 6.97 -23.92
C ARG A 341 1.77 8.26 -23.33
N ALA A 342 0.60 8.18 -22.70
CA ALA A 342 0.03 9.27 -21.93
C ALA A 342 0.95 9.57 -20.74
N ARG A 343 1.72 10.66 -20.87
CA ARG A 343 2.37 11.33 -19.74
C ARG A 343 1.64 12.65 -19.56
N PRO A 344 1.34 13.08 -18.32
CA PRO A 344 0.77 14.39 -18.11
C PRO A 344 1.70 15.46 -18.72
N ALA A 345 1.12 16.30 -19.58
CA ALA A 345 1.84 17.45 -20.12
C ALA A 345 2.08 18.43 -18.97
N THR A 346 3.32 18.95 -18.88
CA THR A 346 3.77 20.01 -17.95
C THR A 346 3.78 19.70 -16.44
N LEU A 347 4.97 19.36 -15.93
CA LEU A 347 5.40 19.73 -14.57
C LEU A 347 5.57 21.26 -14.51
N SER A 348 4.46 22.00 -14.40
CA SER A 348 4.54 23.38 -13.94
C SER A 348 4.64 23.38 -12.42
N ARG A 349 5.75 23.91 -11.91
CA ARG A 349 6.05 24.06 -10.49
C ARG A 349 4.99 24.93 -9.82
N HIS A 350 3.98 24.32 -9.23
CA HIS A 350 3.16 24.95 -8.19
C HIS A 350 3.22 24.11 -6.90
N PRO A 351 3.44 24.73 -5.74
CA PRO A 351 3.62 24.01 -4.48
C PRO A 351 2.27 23.46 -4.01
N ILE A 352 2.10 22.14 -4.15
CA ILE A 352 1.02 21.42 -3.48
C ILE A 352 1.35 21.43 -1.98
N GLN A 353 0.52 22.08 -1.17
CA GLN A 353 0.58 21.98 0.30
C GLN A 353 0.38 20.51 0.71
N GLN A 354 1.47 19.82 1.02
CA GLN A 354 1.47 18.50 1.61
C GLN A 354 0.97 18.60 3.07
N ARG A 355 -0.23 18.07 3.34
CA ARG A 355 -0.55 17.64 4.71
C ARG A 355 0.13 16.29 4.93
N HIS A 356 1.26 16.33 5.62
CA HIS A 356 2.03 15.16 6.01
C HIS A 356 1.17 14.23 6.87
N SER A 357 0.95 13.01 6.40
CA SER A 357 0.47 11.89 7.21
C SER A 357 1.66 10.96 7.36
N GLN A 358 2.26 10.91 8.56
CA GLN A 358 3.38 10.02 8.88
C GLN A 358 2.96 8.56 8.67
N VAL A 359 3.65 7.84 7.78
CA VAL A 359 3.46 6.40 7.57
C VAL A 359 4.35 5.66 8.57
N MET A 360 3.75 4.85 9.44
CA MET A 360 4.48 4.09 10.46
C MET A 360 4.65 2.64 10.01
N LEU A 361 5.90 2.19 9.80
CA LEU A 361 6.22 0.78 9.51
C LEU A 361 6.27 -0.04 10.81
N SER A 362 5.89 -1.32 10.74
CA SER A 362 5.83 -2.21 11.90
C SER A 362 7.19 -2.86 12.24
N PRO A 363 7.40 -3.24 13.52
CA PRO A 363 8.52 -4.05 14.03
C PRO A 363 9.04 -5.19 13.13
N VAL A 364 8.15 -5.89 12.42
CA VAL A 364 8.52 -7.12 11.69
C VAL A 364 9.29 -6.83 10.40
N GLY A 365 9.02 -5.71 9.72
CA GLY A 365 9.79 -5.28 8.54
C GLY A 365 11.27 -5.02 8.85
N VAL A 366 11.57 -4.71 10.11
CA VAL A 366 12.93 -4.45 10.59
C VAL A 366 13.71 -5.74 10.87
N LYS A 367 13.03 -6.87 11.13
CA LYS A 367 13.68 -8.19 11.35
C LYS A 367 14.12 -8.84 10.02
N GLN A 368 13.33 -8.67 8.95
CA GLN A 368 13.70 -9.09 7.58
C GLN A 368 14.92 -8.35 7.00
N MET A 369 15.29 -7.21 7.60
CA MET A 369 16.41 -6.38 7.19
C MET A 369 17.78 -7.05 7.36
N ARG A 370 17.89 -8.22 8.02
CA ARG A 370 19.17 -8.94 8.21
C ARG A 370 19.33 -10.18 7.32
N ASP A 371 18.23 -10.83 6.94
CA ASP A 371 18.25 -12.17 6.34
C ASP A 371 18.19 -12.17 4.79
N ILE A 372 17.86 -11.03 4.16
CA ILE A 372 17.79 -10.89 2.69
C ILE A 372 19.10 -10.35 2.08
N ILE A 373 20.11 -10.06 2.90
CA ILE A 373 21.31 -9.34 2.44
C ILE A 373 22.42 -10.29 1.98
N ARG A 374 22.31 -10.80 0.75
CA ARG A 374 23.51 -11.12 -0.04
C ARG A 374 23.54 -10.51 -1.43
N ASP A 375 22.39 -10.27 -2.09
CA ASP A 375 22.38 -9.88 -3.51
C ASP A 375 21.52 -8.64 -3.87
N VAL A 376 21.10 -7.83 -2.89
CA VAL A 376 20.29 -6.62 -3.16
C VAL A 376 21.18 -5.37 -3.21
N GLU A 377 21.04 -4.57 -4.28
CA GLU A 377 21.64 -3.24 -4.41
C GLU A 377 21.28 -2.38 -3.18
N SER A 378 22.29 -1.93 -2.43
CA SER A 378 22.11 -1.26 -1.14
C SER A 378 23.13 -0.16 -0.90
N ILE A 379 22.76 0.85 -0.09
CA ILE A 379 23.72 1.77 0.53
C ILE A 379 24.19 1.20 1.88
N THR A 380 25.34 1.68 2.36
CA THR A 380 25.81 1.42 3.72
C THR A 380 25.63 2.67 4.57
N LEU A 381 24.80 2.61 5.60
CA LEU A 381 24.69 3.64 6.62
C LEU A 381 25.59 3.26 7.81
N ILE A 382 26.55 4.11 8.13
CA ILE A 382 27.34 4.04 9.36
C ILE A 382 26.61 4.88 10.41
N ASP A 383 26.11 4.24 11.47
CA ASP A 383 25.40 4.97 12.53
C ASP A 383 26.34 5.77 13.45
N ALA A 384 25.76 6.55 14.36
CA ALA A 384 26.52 7.43 15.26
C ALA A 384 27.44 6.68 16.25
N ILE A 385 27.31 5.37 16.39
CA ILE A 385 28.19 4.52 17.21
C ILE A 385 29.09 3.61 16.37
N GLY A 386 29.07 3.75 15.05
CA GLY A 386 29.93 3.04 14.10
C GLY A 386 29.39 1.71 13.58
N ASN A 387 28.12 1.37 13.77
CA ASN A 387 27.55 0.17 13.18
C ASN A 387 27.28 0.38 11.69
N HIS A 388 27.57 -0.64 10.89
CA HIS A 388 27.28 -0.66 9.46
C HIS A 388 25.91 -1.30 9.21
N ILE A 389 24.97 -0.50 8.72
CA ILE A 389 23.59 -0.89 8.41
C ILE A 389 23.45 -0.88 6.88
N ARG A 390 23.14 -2.03 6.27
CA ARG A 390 22.84 -2.08 4.83
C ARG A 390 21.37 -1.74 4.59
N ILE A 391 21.12 -0.74 3.76
CA ILE A 391 19.77 -0.26 3.42
C ILE A 391 19.54 -0.51 1.92
N PRO A 392 18.59 -1.38 1.54
CA PRO A 392 18.25 -1.61 0.14
C PRO A 392 17.92 -0.31 -0.60
N MET A 393 18.36 -0.20 -1.85
CA MET A 393 18.09 0.98 -2.70
C MET A 393 16.59 1.26 -2.82
N GLU A 394 15.76 0.22 -2.79
CA GLU A 394 14.29 0.33 -2.82
C GLU A 394 13.72 1.11 -1.66
N TRP A 395 14.44 1.21 -0.54
CA TRP A 395 13.98 1.83 0.71
C TRP A 395 14.58 3.22 0.91
N CYS A 396 15.56 3.59 0.10
CA CYS A 396 16.21 4.90 0.17
C CYS A 396 16.34 5.55 -1.21
N ARG A 397 15.36 5.36 -2.11
CA ARG A 397 15.36 6.05 -3.43
C ARG A 397 15.21 7.57 -3.28
N THR A 398 14.55 8.01 -2.21
CA THR A 398 14.43 9.43 -1.85
C THR A 398 14.82 9.62 -0.39
N TYR A 399 15.22 10.84 -0.02
CA TYR A 399 15.56 11.16 1.36
C TYR A 399 14.39 10.94 2.31
N ALA A 400 13.17 11.24 1.86
CA ALA A 400 11.95 11.05 2.63
C ALA A 400 11.74 9.58 2.99
N MET A 401 11.92 8.66 2.03
CA MET A 401 11.80 7.22 2.29
C MET A 401 12.82 6.75 3.34
N LEU A 402 14.06 7.24 3.26
CA LEU A 402 15.07 6.93 4.26
C LEU A 402 14.68 7.49 5.64
N ALA A 403 14.25 8.75 5.69
CA ALA A 403 13.85 9.43 6.93
C ALA A 403 12.62 8.79 7.60
N ASP A 404 11.72 8.18 6.83
CA ASP A 404 10.56 7.44 7.36
C ASP A 404 10.97 6.10 7.98
N ILE A 405 12.00 5.44 7.43
CA ILE A 405 12.42 4.09 7.84
C ILE A 405 13.37 4.12 9.03
N LEU A 406 14.27 5.12 9.11
CA LEU A 406 15.28 5.17 10.16
C LEU A 406 14.71 5.16 11.59
N PRO A 407 13.69 5.98 11.95
CA PRO A 407 13.11 5.95 13.29
C PRO A 407 12.54 4.58 13.66
N VAL A 408 11.83 3.94 12.72
CA VAL A 408 11.25 2.61 12.90
C VAL A 408 12.33 1.56 13.10
N TYR A 409 13.38 1.61 12.27
CA TYR A 409 14.50 0.68 12.34
C TYR A 409 15.23 0.77 13.69
N PHE A 410 15.63 1.98 14.09
CA PHE A 410 16.39 2.19 15.31
C PHE A 410 15.58 1.89 16.57
N LYS A 411 14.28 2.23 16.58
CA LYS A 411 13.38 1.90 17.69
C LYS A 411 13.20 0.39 17.83
N HIS A 412 12.93 -0.31 16.73
CA HIS A 412 12.69 -1.75 16.77
C HIS A 412 13.94 -2.55 17.13
N GLN A 413 15.09 -2.22 16.54
CA GLN A 413 16.36 -2.87 16.86
C GLN A 413 16.92 -2.47 18.23
N LYS A 414 16.25 -1.53 18.93
CA LYS A 414 16.70 -0.94 20.21
C LYS A 414 18.13 -0.41 20.10
N LEU A 415 18.44 0.27 19.00
CA LEU A 415 19.75 0.85 18.74
C LEU A 415 19.93 2.17 19.53
N PRO A 416 21.13 2.44 20.07
CA PRO A 416 21.44 3.72 20.71
C PRO A 416 21.19 4.91 19.78
N GLY A 417 20.65 5.99 20.33
CA GLY A 417 20.30 7.19 19.55
C GLY A 417 18.91 7.16 18.88
N SER A 418 18.11 6.11 19.08
CA SER A 418 16.73 6.01 18.54
C SER A 418 15.87 7.26 18.81
N SER A 419 15.92 7.80 20.03
CA SER A 419 15.17 9.01 20.39
C SER A 419 15.63 10.29 19.68
N PHE A 420 16.88 10.35 19.21
CA PHE A 420 17.37 11.47 18.40
C PHE A 420 16.88 11.34 16.97
N ILE A 421 16.89 10.13 16.43
CA ILE A 421 16.40 9.84 15.08
C ILE A 421 14.89 10.07 14.97
N GLU A 422 14.11 9.66 15.98
CA GLU A 422 12.66 9.92 16.05
C GLU A 422 12.33 11.42 16.04
N ARG A 423 13.21 12.27 16.58
CA ARG A 423 13.04 13.74 16.59
C ARG A 423 13.60 14.43 15.35
N GLY A 424 14.27 13.71 14.46
CA GLY A 424 15.00 14.28 13.33
C GLY A 424 16.31 14.98 13.73
N ASP A 425 16.80 14.73 14.96
CA ASP A 425 18.01 15.30 15.53
C ASP A 425 19.27 14.57 15.00
N TYR A 426 19.40 14.44 13.68
CA TYR A 426 20.55 13.81 13.04
C TYR A 426 20.89 14.46 11.69
N ARG A 427 22.12 14.26 11.25
CA ARG A 427 22.62 14.65 9.92
C ARG A 427 23.24 13.44 9.25
N LEU A 428 23.09 13.35 7.93
CA LEU A 428 23.79 12.38 7.10
C LEU A 428 24.92 13.10 6.37
N VAL A 429 26.06 12.45 6.29
CA VAL A 429 27.26 12.93 5.61
C VAL A 429 27.61 11.89 4.55
N SER A 430 27.90 12.33 3.32
CA SER A 430 28.34 11.42 2.27
C SER A 430 29.75 10.92 2.61
N GLY A 431 29.96 9.60 2.65
CA GLY A 431 31.29 9.03 2.89
C GLY A 431 32.30 9.36 1.78
N GLU A 432 31.82 9.66 0.56
CA GLU A 432 32.67 10.00 -0.58
C GLU A 432 33.12 11.46 -0.57
N CYS A 433 32.19 12.40 -0.29
CA CYS A 433 32.47 13.84 -0.37
C CYS A 433 32.66 14.52 0.99
N ARG A 434 32.35 13.83 2.10
CA ARG A 434 32.30 14.37 3.48
C ARG A 434 31.42 15.60 3.70
N ASP A 435 30.54 15.90 2.74
CA ASP A 435 29.56 16.98 2.84
C ASP A 435 28.26 16.50 3.51
N VAL A 436 27.62 17.41 4.23
CA VAL A 436 26.29 17.19 4.80
C VAL A 436 25.29 17.03 3.67
N VAL A 437 24.66 15.85 3.62
CA VAL A 437 23.71 15.49 2.57
C VAL A 437 22.44 16.32 2.71
N GLN A 438 22.18 17.18 1.72
CA GLN A 438 20.91 17.89 1.64
C GLN A 438 19.82 16.97 1.09
N PRO A 439 18.59 16.98 1.66
CA PRO A 439 17.50 16.12 1.19
C PRO A 439 17.21 16.24 -0.32
N ALA A 440 17.38 17.44 -0.89
CA ALA A 440 17.16 17.71 -2.31
C ALA A 440 18.21 17.05 -3.23
N GLU A 441 19.39 16.73 -2.71
CA GLU A 441 20.52 16.17 -3.46
C GLU A 441 20.60 14.64 -3.32
N TRP A 442 19.78 14.07 -2.44
CA TRP A 442 19.80 12.65 -2.07
C TRP A 442 19.73 11.71 -3.28
N THR A 443 18.87 11.99 -4.26
CA THR A 443 18.69 11.16 -5.46
C THR A 443 19.94 11.09 -6.33
N TYR A 444 20.86 12.05 -6.19
CA TYR A 444 22.13 12.07 -6.91
C TYR A 444 23.27 11.42 -6.11
N ILE A 445 23.21 11.53 -4.78
CA ILE A 445 24.25 11.06 -3.85
C ILE A 445 24.06 9.57 -3.49
N ALA A 446 22.82 9.12 -3.27
CA ALA A 446 22.54 7.75 -2.87
C ALA A 446 22.48 6.82 -4.09
N LYS A 447 23.55 6.04 -4.28
CA LYS A 447 23.64 4.97 -5.28
C LYS A 447 23.99 3.64 -4.63
N ALA A 448 23.71 2.52 -5.29
CA ALA A 448 24.12 1.22 -4.81
C ALA A 448 25.64 1.20 -4.53
N GLY A 449 26.02 0.78 -3.34
CA GLY A 449 27.41 0.79 -2.86
C GLY A 449 27.85 2.06 -2.14
N SER A 450 27.09 3.17 -2.23
CA SER A 450 27.43 4.42 -1.54
C SER A 450 27.41 4.23 -0.02
N THR A 451 28.32 4.95 0.66
CA THR A 451 28.39 4.98 2.12
C THR A 451 27.91 6.32 2.65
N MET A 452 27.07 6.28 3.68
CA MET A 452 26.52 7.45 4.37
C MET A 452 26.88 7.34 5.84
N GLU A 453 27.36 8.42 6.44
CA GLU A 453 27.68 8.49 7.86
C GLU A 453 26.63 9.32 8.60
N MET A 454 26.14 8.83 9.73
CA MET A 454 25.13 9.50 10.53
C MET A 454 25.76 10.13 11.77
N SER A 455 25.50 11.42 11.97
CA SER A 455 25.88 12.16 13.17
C SER A 455 24.62 12.63 13.90
N MET A 456 24.61 12.55 15.23
CA MET A 456 23.51 13.06 16.04
C MET A 456 23.68 14.55 16.30
N VAL A 457 22.58 15.29 16.25
CA VAL A 457 22.54 16.71 16.63
C VAL A 457 22.12 16.79 18.09
N ILE A 458 23.04 17.18 18.97
CA ILE A 458 22.71 17.39 20.38
C ILE A 458 22.25 18.82 20.56
N HIS A 459 20.93 18.98 20.62
CA HIS A 459 20.32 20.17 21.17
C HIS A 459 20.55 20.13 22.69
N THR A 460 21.49 20.90 23.21
CA THR A 460 21.52 21.14 24.65
C THR A 460 20.25 21.90 24.99
N ARG A 461 19.24 21.20 25.52
CA ARG A 461 18.18 21.85 26.29
C ARG A 461 18.90 22.73 27.30
N ASN A 462 18.57 24.02 27.33
CA ASN A 462 18.98 24.88 28.43
C ASN A 462 18.47 24.23 29.73
N GLU A 463 19.35 23.56 30.46
CA GLU A 463 19.09 23.08 31.82
C GLU A 463 19.02 24.23 32.84
N TYR A 464 19.04 25.47 32.37
CA TYR A 464 19.02 26.68 33.19
C TYR A 464 17.69 27.43 33.03
N ALA A 465 16.58 26.79 33.40
CA ALA A 465 15.41 27.56 33.81
C ALA A 465 15.79 28.31 35.09
N VAL A 466 16.27 29.54 34.96
CA VAL A 466 16.70 30.32 36.11
C VAL A 466 15.46 30.67 36.93
N ARG A 467 15.41 30.12 38.15
CA ARG A 467 14.35 30.45 39.09
C ARG A 467 14.72 31.71 39.83
N CYS A 468 13.74 32.60 40.02
CA CYS A 468 13.95 33.75 40.87
C CYS A 468 14.37 33.26 42.28
N PRO A 469 15.52 33.67 42.82
CA PRO A 469 15.99 33.19 44.12
C PRO A 469 15.06 33.63 45.27
N ARG A 470 14.18 34.61 45.03
CA ARG A 470 13.26 35.15 46.04
C ARG A 470 11.93 34.41 46.13
N CYS A 471 11.31 34.08 44.99
CA CYS A 471 9.96 33.51 44.97
C CYS A 471 9.82 32.26 44.09
N GLN A 472 10.94 31.75 43.55
CA GLN A 472 11.01 30.53 42.75
C GLN A 472 10.21 30.55 41.43
N THR A 473 9.63 31.69 41.04
CA THR A 473 8.98 31.86 39.74
C THR A 473 9.98 31.64 38.61
N VAL A 474 9.59 30.81 37.64
CA VAL A 474 10.41 30.45 36.48
C VAL A 474 10.49 31.66 35.54
N PHE A 475 11.71 32.02 35.14
CA PHE A 475 11.96 33.07 34.18
C PHE A 475 12.22 32.46 32.80
N GLU A 476 11.39 32.81 31.83
CA GLU A 476 11.48 32.32 30.42
C GLU A 476 11.90 33.43 29.44
N GLY A 477 12.28 34.61 29.94
CA GLY A 477 12.67 35.77 29.13
C GLY A 477 14.16 35.82 28.80
N GLN A 478 14.56 36.71 27.88
CA GLN A 478 15.95 37.13 27.73
C GLN A 478 16.28 38.17 28.80
N ALA A 479 17.35 37.92 29.56
CA ALA A 479 17.91 38.94 30.45
C ALA A 479 18.47 40.11 29.62
N THR A 480 18.37 41.33 30.14
CA THR A 480 19.01 42.50 29.52
C THR A 480 20.26 42.82 30.32
N ASN A 481 21.43 42.73 29.66
CA ASN A 481 22.74 42.95 30.29
C ASN A 481 22.97 42.10 31.56
N GLY A 482 22.51 40.85 31.54
CA GLY A 482 22.66 39.92 32.66
C GLY A 482 21.74 40.20 33.85
N TRP A 483 20.75 41.09 33.76
CA TRP A 483 19.72 41.29 34.78
C TRP A 483 18.34 40.86 34.27
N ALA A 484 17.60 40.16 35.14
CA ALA A 484 16.25 39.67 34.90
C ALA A 484 15.29 40.22 35.97
N SER A 485 14.09 40.64 35.54
CA SER A 485 13.01 41.05 36.43
C SER A 485 12.02 39.90 36.60
N CYS A 486 11.75 39.53 37.85
CA CYS A 486 10.80 38.46 38.16
C CYS A 486 9.36 38.95 38.03
N SER A 487 8.55 38.27 37.21
CA SER A 487 7.12 38.56 37.05
C SER A 487 6.28 38.30 38.31
N GLY A 488 6.73 37.40 39.19
CA GLY A 488 5.98 37.01 40.40
C GLY A 488 6.18 37.96 41.60
N CYS A 489 7.41 38.42 41.84
CA CYS A 489 7.72 39.28 43.00
C CYS A 489 8.24 40.67 42.62
N SER A 490 8.34 40.97 41.32
CA SER A 490 8.91 42.21 40.77
C SER A 490 10.35 42.48 41.21
N GLY A 491 11.06 41.49 41.76
CA GLY A 491 12.46 41.58 42.15
C GLY A 491 13.41 41.36 40.99
N MET A 492 14.52 42.09 40.96
CA MET A 492 15.59 41.95 39.97
C MET A 492 16.65 40.95 40.46
N PHE A 493 17.14 40.09 39.57
CA PHE A 493 18.24 39.15 39.86
C PHE A 493 19.18 39.01 38.66
N GLN A 494 20.43 38.64 38.91
CA GLN A 494 21.46 38.55 37.87
C GLN A 494 21.53 37.14 37.29
N THR A 495 21.70 37.02 35.98
CA THR A 495 21.84 35.76 35.24
C THR A 495 23.14 35.80 34.44
N GLU A 496 23.99 34.77 34.53
CA GLU A 496 25.19 34.68 33.71
C GLU A 496 24.82 34.39 32.24
N GLU A 497 25.33 35.19 31.31
CA GLU A 497 25.28 34.88 29.87
C GLU A 497 26.56 34.16 29.46
N LYS A 498 26.44 33.00 28.79
CA LYS A 498 27.47 32.51 27.85
C LYS A 498 26.99 31.38 26.92
N GLY A 499 26.97 31.70 25.61
CA GLY A 499 27.57 30.89 24.53
C GLY A 499 26.73 29.75 23.92
N ALA A 500 26.47 29.83 22.61
CA ALA A 500 25.73 28.86 21.80
C ALA A 500 26.28 27.42 21.88
N ASN A 501 25.46 26.47 22.34
CA ASN A 501 25.79 25.04 22.32
C ASN A 501 24.81 24.28 21.40
N HIS A 502 25.16 24.17 20.12
CA HIS A 502 24.76 23.04 19.30
C HIS A 502 25.97 22.12 19.22
N LEU A 503 25.99 21.06 20.03
CA LEU A 503 27.04 20.03 19.93
C LEU A 503 26.65 19.12 18.76
N VAL A 504 27.28 19.35 17.60
CA VAL A 504 27.33 18.40 16.49
C VAL A 504 28.63 17.62 16.66
N SER A 505 28.58 16.31 16.86
CA SER A 505 29.80 15.48 16.76
C SER A 505 30.37 15.63 15.34
N PRO A 506 31.65 15.99 15.18
CA PRO A 506 32.20 16.24 13.85
C PRO A 506 32.47 14.94 13.10
N ALA A 507 32.20 14.96 11.79
CA ALA A 507 32.75 14.01 10.83
C ALA A 507 34.28 14.09 10.82
N VAL A 508 34.94 12.95 10.63
CA VAL A 508 36.40 12.80 10.65
C VAL A 508 37.06 13.79 9.70
N ALA A 509 37.82 14.73 10.25
CA ALA A 509 38.86 15.43 9.52
C ALA A 509 40.17 14.63 9.64
N SER A 510 40.75 14.26 8.51
CA SER A 510 42.10 13.71 8.40
C SER A 510 43.03 14.76 7.78
N PRO A 511 44.36 14.81 8.02
CA PRO A 511 45.16 14.41 9.18
C PRO A 511 45.98 15.62 9.71
N ASN A 512 45.82 16.02 10.97
CA ASN A 512 46.83 16.86 11.65
C ASN A 512 47.19 16.20 12.97
N GLN A 513 48.38 15.58 12.99
CA GLN A 513 49.01 15.00 14.17
C GLN A 513 49.21 16.09 15.22
N ILE A 514 48.54 15.97 16.37
CA ILE A 514 49.01 16.62 17.60
C ILE A 514 49.92 15.62 18.30
N VAL A 515 51.22 15.83 18.15
CA VAL A 515 52.26 15.07 18.86
C VAL A 515 52.44 15.70 20.23
N PHE A 516 52.09 14.97 21.29
CA PHE A 516 52.57 15.28 22.64
C PHE A 516 53.95 14.63 22.85
N GLY A 517 54.81 15.29 23.63
CA GLY A 517 56.25 15.05 23.71
C GLY A 517 56.73 13.70 24.29
N ASP A 518 55.87 12.69 24.39
CA ASP A 518 56.21 11.33 24.85
C ASP A 518 55.97 10.24 23.79
N GLY A 519 55.49 10.59 22.60
CA GLY A 519 55.41 9.66 21.46
C GLY A 519 54.22 8.68 21.51
N THR A 520 53.28 8.84 22.43
CA THR A 520 52.03 8.07 22.42
C THR A 520 50.94 8.75 21.59
N THR A 521 50.50 8.11 20.51
CA THR A 521 49.28 8.48 19.76
C THR A 521 48.07 7.77 20.38
N MET A 522 47.11 8.52 20.95
CA MET A 522 45.76 8.01 21.22
C MET A 522 44.83 8.38 20.06
N ASP A 523 44.12 7.39 19.52
CA ASP A 523 43.07 7.60 18.53
C ASP A 523 41.91 8.39 19.15
N ASN A 524 41.75 9.65 18.72
CA ASN A 524 40.72 10.56 19.23
C ASN A 524 39.29 10.17 18.76
N GLU A 525 39.17 9.25 17.79
CA GLU A 525 37.87 8.77 17.27
C GLU A 525 37.15 7.81 18.22
N SER A 526 37.86 7.03 19.03
CA SER A 526 37.22 6.11 19.98
C SER A 526 36.55 6.90 21.11
N ASP A 527 37.19 7.99 21.57
CA ASP A 527 36.75 8.77 22.72
C ASP A 527 35.39 9.46 22.48
N GLU A 528 35.10 10.01 21.29
CA GLU A 528 33.83 10.71 21.05
C GLU A 528 32.62 9.78 20.82
N ARG A 529 32.81 8.67 20.07
CA ARG A 529 31.77 7.65 19.93
C ARG A 529 31.51 6.94 21.26
N GLU A 530 32.54 6.74 22.06
CA GLU A 530 32.45 6.19 23.42
C GLU A 530 31.76 7.16 24.38
N ARG A 531 32.04 8.47 24.30
CA ARG A 531 31.29 9.52 25.02
C ARG A 531 29.81 9.54 24.64
N PHE A 532 29.46 9.44 23.35
CA PHE A 532 28.05 9.35 22.94
C PHE A 532 27.38 8.07 23.45
N ARG A 533 28.07 6.92 23.41
CA ARG A 533 27.59 5.66 24.01
C ARG A 533 27.32 5.84 25.50
N LEU A 534 28.23 6.49 26.24
CA LEU A 534 28.05 6.81 27.67
C LEU A 534 26.85 7.72 27.91
N ILE A 535 26.72 8.82 27.16
CA ILE A 535 25.59 9.77 27.30
C ILE A 535 24.25 9.10 26.98
N SER A 536 24.20 8.27 25.92
CA SER A 536 22.99 7.54 25.53
C SER A 536 22.60 6.50 26.58
N MET A 537 23.57 5.75 27.14
CA MET A 537 23.33 4.80 28.22
C MET A 537 22.84 5.49 29.49
N ILE A 538 23.44 6.61 29.88
CA ILE A 538 23.04 7.39 31.07
C ILE A 538 21.60 7.92 30.90
N ARG A 539 21.23 8.45 29.73
CA ARG A 539 19.86 8.93 29.47
C ARG A 539 18.83 7.80 29.45
N GLU A 540 19.15 6.62 28.93
CA GLU A 540 18.25 5.47 28.96
C GLU A 540 18.06 4.90 30.38
N LEU A 541 19.11 4.95 31.22
CA LEU A 541 19.04 4.56 32.64
C LEU A 541 18.17 5.53 33.46
N LEU A 542 18.29 6.84 33.22
CA LEU A 542 17.50 7.87 33.90
C LEU A 542 16.00 7.80 33.58
N VAL A 543 15.62 7.30 32.40
CA VAL A 543 14.20 7.11 32.02
C VAL A 543 13.56 5.90 32.72
N ARG A 544 14.34 4.93 33.20
CA ARG A 544 13.83 3.67 33.79
C ARG A 544 13.77 3.65 35.32
N THR A 545 14.28 4.67 36.02
CA THR A 545 14.24 4.74 37.49
C THR A 545 13.83 6.13 37.97
N PRO A 546 12.57 6.36 38.40
CA PRO A 546 12.11 7.66 38.84
C PRO A 546 12.44 7.95 40.31
N SER A 547 13.62 7.54 40.79
CA SER A 547 14.15 7.90 42.11
C SER A 547 15.50 7.25 42.36
N TYR A 548 16.59 7.96 42.09
CA TYR A 548 17.80 8.03 42.93
C TYR A 548 18.71 9.12 42.31
N GLN A 549 18.97 10.19 43.08
CA GLN A 549 20.02 11.15 42.74
C GLN A 549 21.37 10.42 42.79
N ILE A 550 22.12 10.45 41.70
CA ILE A 550 23.56 10.20 41.73
C ILE A 550 24.21 11.54 41.43
N GLN A 551 24.92 12.09 42.42
CA GLN A 551 25.82 13.22 42.24
C GLN A 551 26.99 12.79 41.36
N LEU A 552 27.28 13.60 40.34
CA LEU A 552 28.46 13.48 39.46
C LEU A 552 29.75 13.74 40.23
#